data_AF-A0A1I7HY22-F1
#
_entry.id   AF-A0A1I7HY22-F1
#
_cell.length_a   1.000
_cell.length_b   1.000
_cell.length_c   1.000
_cell.angle_alpha   90.00
_cell.angle_beta   90.00
_cell.angle_gamma   90.00
#
_symmetry.space_group_name_H-M   'P 1'
#
loop_
_entity.id
_entity.type
_entity.pdbx_description
1 polymer ?
#
loop_
_entity_poly.entity_id
_entity_poly.type
_entity_poly.pdbx_seq_one_letter_code
_entity_poly.pdbx_strand_id
1 'polypeptide(L)' 'MKLTARQVETVKPQDKDFKLSDGGGLYLLVKVNGSKYWRLKYRIAGKEKLLAIGTFPPTKGNIFFLPMGNQKEE' A
#
# COMPACT_ATOMS: atom_id res chain seq x y z
N MET A 1 -9.95 -1.06 -11.75
CA MET A 1 -9.60 -2.43 -12.15
C MET A 1 -8.96 -3.11 -10.95
N LYS A 2 -9.17 -4.40 -10.76
CA LYS A 2 -8.49 -5.16 -9.70
C LYS A 2 -7.08 -5.52 -10.15
N LEU A 3 -6.13 -5.47 -9.24
CA LEU A 3 -4.78 -5.95 -9.43
C LEU A 3 -4.74 -7.48 -9.33
N THR A 4 -3.84 -8.06 -10.10
CA THR A 4 -3.50 -9.49 -10.02
C THR A 4 -2.20 -9.66 -9.26
N ALA A 5 -2.02 -10.82 -8.63
CA ALA A 5 -0.77 -11.17 -7.95
C ALA A 5 0.46 -10.99 -8.86
N ARG A 6 0.35 -11.45 -10.12
CA ARG A 6 1.40 -11.30 -11.13
C ARG A 6 1.77 -9.84 -11.38
N GLN A 7 0.79 -8.94 -11.50
CA GLN A 7 1.07 -7.51 -11.69
C GLN A 7 1.82 -6.91 -10.49
N VAL A 8 1.42 -7.27 -9.28
CA VAL A 8 2.06 -6.83 -8.03
C VAL A 8 3.50 -7.33 -7.94
N GLU A 9 3.75 -8.57 -8.37
CA GLU A 9 5.08 -9.16 -8.42
C GLU A 9 5.97 -8.49 -9.46
N THR A 10 5.51 -8.39 -10.70
CA THR A 10 6.34 -7.99 -11.84
C THR A 10 6.47 -6.48 -12.01
N VAL A 11 5.66 -5.67 -11.31
CA VAL A 11 5.75 -4.21 -11.45
C VAL A 11 7.12 -3.70 -11.02
N LYS A 12 7.73 -2.91 -11.91
CA LYS A 12 9.02 -2.26 -11.73
C LYS A 12 8.84 -0.84 -11.18
N PRO A 13 9.78 -0.35 -10.36
CA PRO A 13 9.87 1.07 -10.02
C PRO A 13 10.02 1.95 -11.26
N GLN A 14 9.60 3.19 -11.13
CA GLN A 14 9.77 4.25 -12.13
C GLN A 14 10.54 5.41 -11.50
N ASP A 15 10.76 6.48 -12.27
CA ASP A 15 11.48 7.68 -11.81
C ASP A 15 10.74 8.46 -10.70
N LYS A 16 9.45 8.13 -10.47
CA LYS A 16 8.60 8.72 -9.43
C LYS A 16 7.75 7.66 -8.76
N ASP A 17 7.40 7.90 -7.50
CA ASP A 17 6.44 7.08 -6.78
C ASP A 17 5.08 7.09 -7.49
N PHE A 18 4.47 5.92 -7.67
CA PHE A 18 3.17 5.81 -8.34
C PHE A 18 2.24 4.82 -7.64
N LYS A 19 0.94 4.96 -7.91
CA LYS A 19 -0.13 4.18 -7.29
C LYS A 19 -0.75 3.25 -8.31
N LEU A 20 -0.88 1.98 -7.95
CA LEU A 20 -1.68 1.00 -8.66
C LEU A 20 -2.96 0.74 -7.86
N SER A 21 -4.10 1.15 -8.37
CA SER A 21 -5.38 0.97 -7.67
C SER A 21 -5.88 -0.45 -7.82
N ASP A 22 -6.34 -1.04 -6.71
CA ASP A 22 -7.01 -2.35 -6.67
C ASP A 22 -8.54 -2.22 -6.51
N GLY A 23 -9.03 -1.03 -6.13
CA GLY A 23 -10.44 -0.71 -5.95
C GLY A 23 -10.81 -0.46 -4.49
N GLY A 24 -11.98 0.12 -4.24
CA GLY A 24 -12.45 0.42 -2.87
C GLY A 24 -11.53 1.33 -2.04
N GLY A 25 -10.67 2.12 -2.71
CA GLY A 25 -9.64 2.93 -2.06
C GLY A 25 -8.33 2.20 -1.75
N LEU A 26 -8.27 0.88 -1.96
CA LEU A 26 -7.04 0.10 -1.85
C LEU A 26 -6.13 0.36 -3.05
N TYR A 27 -4.84 0.56 -2.78
CA TYR A 27 -3.82 0.69 -3.80
C TYR A 27 -2.46 0.20 -3.31
N LEU A 28 -1.63 -0.23 -4.27
CA LEU A 28 -0.22 -0.47 -4.07
C LEU A 28 0.56 0.80 -4.42
N LEU A 29 1.26 1.36 -3.45
CA LEU A 29 2.24 2.42 -3.66
C LEU A 29 3.59 1.77 -4.02
N VAL A 30 4.03 1.98 -5.26
CA VAL A 30 5.35 1.56 -5.72
C VAL A 30 6.29 2.75 -5.59
N LYS A 31 7.29 2.62 -4.72
CA LYS A 31 8.31 3.65 -4.53
C LYS A 31 9.45 3.49 -5.53
N VAL A 32 10.12 4.61 -5.83
CA VAL A 32 11.31 4.64 -6.69
C VAL A 32 12.41 3.67 -6.24
N ASN A 33 12.50 3.41 -4.93
CA ASN A 33 13.50 2.55 -4.31
C ASN A 33 13.19 1.04 -4.42
N GLY A 34 12.11 0.63 -5.07
CA GLY A 34 11.71 -0.79 -5.14
C GLY A 34 10.68 -1.23 -4.11
N SER A 35 10.49 -0.46 -3.03
CA SER A 35 9.56 -0.83 -1.98
C SER A 35 8.12 -0.68 -2.45
N LYS A 36 7.29 -1.68 -2.14
CA LYS A 36 5.86 -1.69 -2.47
C LYS A 36 5.05 -1.70 -1.17
N TYR A 37 4.10 -0.78 -1.04
CA TYR A 37 3.27 -0.63 0.16
C TYR A 37 1.79 -0.73 -0.20
N TRP A 38 1.06 -1.59 0.51
CA TRP A 38 -0.39 -1.58 0.47
C TRP A 38 -0.93 -0.46 1.35
N ARG A 39 -1.74 0.41 0.75
CA ARG A 39 -2.43 1.51 1.45
C ARG A 39 -3.92 1.51 1.10
N LEU A 40 -4.76 1.82 2.08
CA LEU A 40 -6.20 1.99 1.92
C LEU A 40 -6.58 3.43 2.22
N LYS A 41 -7.13 4.10 1.21
CA LYS A 41 -7.74 5.41 1.33
C LYS A 41 -9.22 5.25 1.66
N TYR A 42 -9.67 5.78 2.78
CA TYR A 42 -11.05 5.63 3.25
C TYR A 42 -11.56 6.93 3.88
N ARG A 43 -12.85 6.95 4.23
CA ARG A 43 -13.48 8.10 4.89
C ARG A 43 -14.29 7.67 6.09
N ILE A 44 -14.17 8.42 7.17
CA ILE A 44 -15.03 8.30 8.37
C ILE A 44 -15.54 9.70 8.70
N ALA A 45 -16.86 9.85 8.85
CA ALA A 45 -17.49 11.14 9.14
C ALA A 45 -17.05 12.28 8.18
N GLY A 46 -16.94 11.97 6.88
CA GLY A 46 -16.51 12.93 5.85
C GLY A 46 -15.01 13.23 5.82
N LYS A 47 -14.24 12.80 6.82
CA LYS A 47 -12.78 12.99 6.86
C LYS A 47 -12.08 11.87 6.12
N GLU A 48 -11.20 12.26 5.20
CA GLU A 48 -10.29 11.35 4.52
C GLU A 48 -9.21 10.85 5.46
N LYS A 49 -8.94 9.56 5.40
CA LYS A 49 -7.93 8.87 6.19
C LYS A 49 -7.16 7.92 5.29
N LEU A 50 -5.90 7.70 5.64
CA LEU A 50 -5.04 6.75 4.95
C LEU A 50 -4.53 5.69 5.92
N LEU A 51 -4.85 4.43 5.64
CA LEU A 51 -4.37 3.27 6.37
C LEU A 51 -3.20 2.64 5.63
N ALA A 52 -2.08 2.43 6.32
CA ALA A 52 -0.98 1.62 5.82
C ALA A 52 -1.18 0.15 6.26
N ILE A 53 -1.34 -0.75 5.29
CA ILE A 53 -1.68 -2.16 5.52
C ILE A 53 -0.41 -2.99 5.71
N GLY A 54 0.58 -2.80 4.84
CA GLY A 54 1.82 -3.59 4.88
C GLY A 54 2.65 -3.41 3.62
N THR A 55 3.69 -4.24 3.48
CA THR A 55 4.63 -4.21 2.34
C THR A 55 4.53 -5.46 1.47
N PHE A 56 4.98 -5.35 0.22
CA PHE A 56 5.17 -6.49 -0.67
C PHE A 56 6.60 -6.52 -1.26
N PRO A 57 7.29 -7.68 -1.25
CA PRO A 57 6.92 -8.89 -0.53
C PRO A 57 6.90 -8.66 1.00
N PRO A 58 6.20 -9.50 1.77
CA PRO A 58 6.27 -9.44 3.23
C PRO A 58 7.72 -9.70 3.66
N THR A 59 8.28 -8.82 4.48
CA THR A 59 9.65 -8.99 5.00
C THR A 59 9.67 -10.11 6.04
N LYS A 60 10.55 -11.10 5.86
CA LYS A 60 10.73 -12.19 6.84
C LYS A 60 11.09 -11.60 8.21
N GLY A 61 10.33 -11.97 9.25
CA GLY A 61 10.47 -11.46 10.62
C GLY A 61 9.45 -10.37 10.99
N ASN A 62 8.84 -9.73 9.99
CA ASN A 62 7.83 -8.69 10.17
C ASN A 62 6.57 -9.06 9.38
N ILE A 63 5.71 -9.88 9.97
CA ILE A 63 4.25 -9.75 9.71
C ILE A 63 3.77 -8.49 10.43
N PHE A 64 4.49 -7.36 10.32
CA PHE A 64 4.05 -6.11 10.90
C PHE A 64 2.93 -5.58 10.01
N PHE A 65 1.72 -6.02 10.33
CA PHE A 65 0.73 -5.06 10.77
C PHE A 65 1.49 -3.99 11.56
N LEU A 66 1.59 -2.78 11.03
CA LEU A 66 2.08 -1.64 11.82
C LEU A 66 1.40 -1.77 13.19
N PRO A 67 2.16 -1.77 14.31
CA PRO A 67 1.57 -2.01 15.62
C PRO A 67 0.35 -1.12 15.72
N MET A 68 -0.79 -1.64 16.19
CA MET A 68 -2.10 -0.95 16.15
C MET A 68 -2.08 0.48 16.76
N GLY A 69 -1.01 0.89 17.45
CA GLY A 69 -0.74 2.26 17.92
C GLY A 69 0.09 3.18 16.98
N ASN A 70 0.63 2.67 15.87
CA ASN A 70 1.35 3.40 14.82
C ASN A 70 0.67 3.23 13.44
N GLN A 71 -0.64 3.00 13.42
CA GLN A 71 -1.44 3.40 12.26
C GLN A 71 -1.36 4.93 12.20
N LYS A 72 -0.35 5.45 11.51
CA LYS A 72 -0.34 6.86 11.14
C LYS A 72 -1.47 7.02 10.13
N GLU A 73 -2.64 7.37 10.64
CA GLU A 73 -3.66 8.04 9.86
C GLU A 73 -3.04 9.38 9.44
N GLU A 74 -2.49 9.38 8.24
CA GLU A 74 -2.08 10.60 7.53
C GLU A 74 -3.31 11.33 6.99
#